data_AF-A0A937JYR1-F1
#
_entry.id   AF-A0A937JYR1-F1
#
_cell.length_a   1.000
_cell.length_b   1.000
_cell.length_c   1.000
_cell.angle_alpha   90.00
_cell.angle_beta   90.00
_cell.angle_gamma   90.00
#
_symmetry.space_group_name_H-M   'P 1'
#
loop_
_entity.id
_entity.type
_entity.pdbx_description
1 polymer ?
#
loop_
_entity_poly.entity_id
_entity_poly.type
_entity_poly.pdbx_seq_one_letter_code
_entity_poly.pdbx_strand_id
1 'polypeptide(L)'
;MPKSRKGTVAIQSVKGRLRLCWSHEGKRYFLSLMQPDTTINRAEARLTATRIEEDIRTRNFDESLNKYRYGERKPNSIGALTLIDRFIKFKSSECVNDHETL
;
A
#
# COMPACT_ATOMS: atom_id res chain seq x y z
N MET A 1 -10.97 8.89 29.37
CA MET A 1 -10.90 8.71 27.90
C MET A 1 -11.76 7.50 27.54
N PRO A 2 -12.87 7.67 26.80
CA PRO A 2 -13.73 6.54 26.42
C PRO A 2 -12.92 5.51 25.62
N LYS A 3 -13.11 4.22 25.94
CA LYS A 3 -12.45 3.11 25.24
C LYS A 3 -13.03 3.05 23.82
N SER A 4 -12.16 3.08 22.81
CA SER A 4 -12.56 2.88 21.41
C SER A 4 -13.27 1.53 21.27
N ARG A 5 -14.25 1.45 20.34
CA ARG A 5 -14.96 0.20 20.05
C ARG A 5 -13.94 -0.86 19.55
N LYS A 6 -14.24 -2.14 19.80
CA LYS A 6 -13.40 -3.25 19.34
C LYS A 6 -13.25 -3.16 17.81
N GLY A 7 -12.02 -3.21 17.32
CA GLY A 7 -11.71 -3.09 15.90
C GLY A 7 -11.56 -1.66 15.37
N THR A 8 -11.77 -0.62 16.18
CA THR A 8 -11.54 0.76 15.74
C THR A 8 -10.05 1.12 15.79
N VAL A 9 -9.56 1.73 14.71
CA VAL A 9 -8.17 2.19 14.59
C VAL A 9 -8.10 3.68 14.94
N ALA A 10 -7.42 3.99 16.04
CA ALA A 10 -7.24 5.36 16.51
C ALA A 10 -5.99 6.00 15.89
N ILE A 11 -6.09 7.27 15.49
CA ILE A 11 -4.97 8.07 15.01
C ILE A 11 -4.44 8.91 16.17
N GLN A 12 -3.15 8.81 16.47
CA GLN A 12 -2.46 9.57 17.50
C GLN A 12 -1.29 10.34 16.90
N SER A 13 -0.98 11.48 17.51
CA SER A 13 0.22 12.26 17.23
C SER A 13 1.24 12.03 18.33
N VAL A 14 2.40 11.50 17.99
CA VAL A 14 3.48 11.19 18.93
C VAL A 14 4.74 11.89 18.45
N LYS A 15 5.25 12.85 19.23
CA LYS A 15 6.42 13.67 18.86
C LYS A 15 6.27 14.33 17.47
N GLY A 16 5.07 14.83 17.18
CA GLY A 16 4.74 15.47 15.90
C GLY A 16 4.59 14.50 14.71
N ARG A 17 4.62 13.18 14.94
CA ARG A 17 4.43 12.16 13.90
C ARG A 17 3.15 11.36 14.10
N LEU A 18 2.51 10.99 13.01
CA LEU A 18 1.29 10.19 13.04
C LEU A 18 1.55 8.71 13.34
N ARG A 19 0.72 8.15 14.22
CA ARG A 19 0.72 6.75 14.63
C ARG A 19 -0.71 6.23 14.66
N LEU A 20 -0.94 5.05 14.10
CA LEU A 20 -2.17 4.29 14.25
C LEU A 20 -2.04 3.32 15.43
N CYS A 21 -3.10 3.23 16.24
CA CYS A 21 -3.15 2.41 17.46
C CYS A 21 -4.48 1.65 17.51
N TRP A 22 -4.42 0.31 17.64
CA TRP A 22 -5.63 -0.52 17.76
C TRP A 22 -5.35 -1.83 18.51
N SER A 23 -6.39 -2.63 18.70
CA SER A 23 -6.29 -3.97 19.27
C SER A 23 -7.13 -4.94 18.45
N HIS A 24 -6.55 -6.10 18.14
CA HIS A 24 -7.15 -7.16 17.35
C HIS A 24 -6.70 -8.50 17.94
N GLU A 25 -7.64 -9.42 18.15
CA GLU A 25 -7.39 -10.77 18.70
C GLU A 25 -6.52 -10.80 19.98
N GLY A 26 -6.79 -9.88 20.91
CA GLY A 26 -6.06 -9.81 22.19
C GLY A 26 -4.65 -9.24 22.09
N LYS A 27 -4.16 -8.93 20.88
CA LYS A 27 -2.88 -8.26 20.63
C LYS A 27 -3.08 -6.77 20.41
N ARG A 28 -2.12 -5.97 20.86
CA ARG A 28 -2.10 -4.51 20.67
C ARG A 28 -1.13 -4.14 19.56
N TYR A 29 -1.61 -3.40 18.57
CA TYR A 29 -0.84 -3.02 17.39
C TYR A 29 -0.56 -1.52 17.35
N PHE A 30 0.62 -1.18 16.83
CA PHE A 30 1.06 0.18 16.61
C PHE A 30 1.70 0.28 15.24
N LEU A 31 1.21 1.19 14.39
CA LEU A 31 1.81 1.48 13.09
C LEU A 31 2.21 2.95 13.06
N SER A 32 3.51 3.23 13.00
CA SER A 32 4.01 4.59 12.85
C SER A 32 4.11 4.92 11.36
N LEU A 33 3.42 5.97 10.92
CA LEU A 33 3.41 6.39 9.51
C LEU A 33 4.63 7.25 9.14
N MET A 34 5.44 7.64 10.13
CA MET A 34 6.62 8.50 9.99
C MET A 34 6.38 9.87 9.32
N GLN A 35 5.13 10.21 9.04
CA GLN A 35 4.72 11.49 8.47
C GLN A 35 4.48 12.53 9.58
N PRO A 36 4.77 13.82 9.32
CA PRO A 36 4.41 14.91 10.23
C PRO A 36 2.88 15.03 10.33
N ASP A 37 2.40 15.49 11.49
CA ASP A 37 0.98 15.71 11.76
C ASP A 37 0.44 16.95 11.04
N THR A 38 0.17 16.79 9.74
CA THR A 38 -0.51 17.79 8.90
C THR A 38 -1.93 17.31 8.58
N THR A 39 -2.80 18.22 8.13
CA THR A 39 -4.18 17.89 7.73
C THR A 39 -4.22 16.86 6.59
N ILE A 40 -3.32 16.98 5.61
CA ILE A 40 -3.19 16.05 4.48
C ILE A 40 -2.74 14.67 4.97
N ASN A 41 -1.68 14.61 5.78
CA ASN A 41 -1.16 13.33 6.27
C ASN A 41 -2.16 12.65 7.24
N ARG A 42 -2.97 13.42 7.97
CA ARG A 42 -4.10 12.87 8.75
C ARG A 42 -5.16 12.26 7.86
N ALA A 43 -5.45 12.84 6.71
CA ALA A 43 -6.39 12.26 5.75
C ALA A 43 -5.86 10.92 5.21
N GLU A 44 -4.57 10.85 4.86
CA GLU A 44 -3.91 9.61 4.47
C GLU A 44 -3.92 8.56 5.60
N ALA A 45 -3.61 8.98 6.82
CA ALA A 45 -3.68 8.11 7.99
C ALA A 45 -5.10 7.55 8.24
N ARG A 46 -6.15 8.35 7.97
CA ARG A 46 -7.54 7.89 8.02
C ARG A 46 -7.82 6.83 6.96
N LEU A 47 -7.33 7.01 5.74
CA LEU A 47 -7.48 6.00 4.68
C LEU A 47 -6.81 4.67 5.08
N THR A 48 -5.59 4.73 5.62
CA THR A 48 -4.91 3.54 6.13
C THR A 48 -5.66 2.90 7.30
N ALA A 49 -6.19 3.70 8.22
CA ALA A 49 -7.02 3.22 9.32
C ALA A 49 -8.27 2.47 8.82
N THR A 50 -9.04 3.07 7.90
CA THR A 50 -10.21 2.43 7.29
C THR A 50 -9.84 1.11 6.62
N ARG A 51 -8.72 1.05 5.89
CA ARG A 51 -8.25 -0.17 5.23
C ARG A 51 -7.95 -1.29 6.23
N ILE A 52 -7.33 -0.96 7.37
CA ILE A 52 -7.08 -1.93 8.45
C ILE A 52 -8.41 -2.42 9.04
N GLU A 53 -9.37 -1.52 9.27
CA GLU A 53 -10.69 -1.88 9.80
C GLU A 53 -11.46 -2.80 8.85
N GLU A 54 -11.40 -2.56 7.55
CA GLU A 54 -11.97 -3.43 6.51
C GLU A 54 -11.31 -4.79 6.45
N ASP A 55 -9.98 -4.84 6.52
CA ASP A 55 -9.24 -6.10 6.52
C ASP A 55 -9.52 -6.94 7.79
N ILE A 56 -9.68 -6.30 8.95
CA ILE A 56 -10.13 -6.95 10.19
C ILE A 56 -11.54 -7.52 10.00
N ARG A 57 -12.46 -6.76 9.37
CA ARG A 57 -13.84 -7.20 9.11
C ARG A 57 -13.90 -8.38 8.16
N THR A 58 -13.04 -8.39 7.13
CA THR A 58 -12.99 -9.43 6.10
C THR A 58 -12.08 -10.61 6.46
N ARG A 59 -11.45 -10.60 7.64
CA ARG A 59 -10.44 -11.59 8.08
C ARG A 59 -9.22 -11.69 7.15
N ASN A 60 -8.88 -10.60 6.47
CA ASN A 60 -7.70 -10.45 5.61
C ASN A 60 -6.65 -9.52 6.24
N PHE A 61 -6.66 -9.39 7.57
CA PHE A 61 -5.74 -8.54 8.32
C PHE A 61 -4.32 -9.12 8.28
N ASP A 62 -3.37 -8.29 7.86
CA ASP A 62 -1.95 -8.64 7.85
C ASP A 62 -1.31 -8.28 9.20
N GLU A 63 -1.07 -9.29 10.05
CA GLU A 63 -0.41 -9.11 11.35
C GLU A 63 1.02 -8.55 11.24
N SER A 64 1.71 -8.75 10.11
CA SER A 64 3.07 -8.22 9.90
C SER A 64 3.10 -6.71 9.70
N LEU A 65 1.93 -6.11 9.43
CA LEU A 65 1.73 -4.71 9.09
C LEU A 65 2.42 -4.24 7.80
N ASN A 66 3.08 -5.11 7.05
CA ASN A 66 3.82 -4.75 5.84
C ASN A 66 2.88 -4.22 4.77
N LYS A 67 1.68 -4.79 4.64
CA LYS A 67 0.60 -4.32 3.75
C LYS A 67 0.22 -2.85 3.96
N TYR A 68 0.36 -2.35 5.18
CA TYR A 68 -0.09 -1.01 5.58
C TYR A 68 1.04 0.01 5.68
N ARG A 69 2.30 -0.42 5.60
CA ARG A 69 3.43 0.51 5.56
C ARG A 69 3.48 1.21 4.22
N TYR A 70 3.61 2.54 4.25
CA TYR A 70 4.06 3.29 3.09
C TYR A 70 5.49 2.85 2.75
N GLY A 71 5.65 1.98 1.77
CA GLY A 71 6.94 1.37 1.43
C GLY A 71 6.91 0.48 0.20
N GLU A 72 5.76 -0.12 -0.14
CA GLU A 72 5.58 -0.82 -1.41
C GLU A 72 4.63 -0.06 -2.33
N ARG A 73 4.93 1.22 -2.59
CA ARG A 73 4.78 1.65 -3.98
C ARG A 73 5.82 0.80 -4.72
N LYS A 74 5.43 -0.38 -5.22
CA LYS A 74 6.16 -0.96 -6.34
C LYS A 74 6.26 0.20 -7.31
N PRO A 75 7.46 0.73 -7.61
CA PRO A 75 7.53 1.72 -8.64
C PRO A 75 6.87 1.07 -9.86
N ASN A 76 6.28 1.85 -10.75
CA ASN A 76 5.99 1.37 -12.10
C ASN A 76 7.31 1.06 -12.87
N SER A 77 8.36 0.60 -12.18
CA SER A 77 9.62 0.15 -12.69
C SER A 77 9.41 -1.21 -13.33
N ILE A 78 9.20 -1.19 -14.63
CA ILE A 78 9.45 -2.34 -15.47
C ILE A 78 10.95 -2.67 -15.37
N GLY A 79 11.28 -3.95 -15.19
CA GLY A 79 12.66 -4.40 -15.25
C GLY A 79 13.25 -4.18 -16.64
N ALA A 80 14.52 -3.80 -16.73
CA ALA A 80 15.18 -3.54 -18.02
C ALA A 80 15.06 -4.72 -19.00
N LEU A 81 15.20 -5.95 -18.52
CA LEU A 81 15.02 -7.16 -19.32
C LEU A 81 13.59 -7.28 -19.88
N THR A 82 12.58 -7.01 -19.06
CA THR A 82 11.16 -7.01 -19.49
C THR A 82 10.89 -5.95 -20.57
N LEU A 83 11.59 -4.81 -20.52
CA LEU A 83 11.49 -3.77 -21.55
C LEU A 83 12.13 -4.24 -22.87
N ILE A 84 13.29 -4.88 -22.79
CA ILE A 84 14.02 -5.42 -23.95
C ILE A 84 13.20 -6.53 -24.61
N ASP A 85 12.66 -7.49 -23.84
CA ASP A 85 11.82 -8.57 -24.38
C ASP A 85 10.59 -8.02 -25.12
N ARG A 86 9.94 -6.99 -24.53
CA ARG A 86 8.80 -6.33 -25.16
C ARG A 86 9.19 -5.61 -26.46
N PHE A 87 10.37 -4.99 -26.48
CA PHE A 87 10.90 -4.30 -27.67
C PHE A 87 11.25 -5.28 -28.79
N ILE A 88 11.93 -6.38 -28.48
CA ILE A 88 12.27 -7.43 -29.45
C ILE A 88 10.99 -7.98 -30.09
N LYS A 89 9.97 -8.30 -29.28
CA LYS A 89 8.68 -8.79 -29.76
C LYS A 89 7.95 -7.78 -30.67
N PHE A 90 8.05 -6.50 -30.37
CA PHE A 90 7.49 -5.44 -31.21
C PHE A 90 8.20 -5.38 -32.56
N LYS A 91 9.54 -5.36 -32.57
CA LYS A 91 10.34 -5.31 -33.80
C LYS A 91 10.21 -6.57 -34.66
N SER A 92 10.10 -7.75 -34.05
CA SER A 92 9.87 -8.99 -34.80
C SER A 92 8.52 -9.04 -35.50
N SER A 93 7.51 -8.33 -34.98
CA SER A 93 6.19 -8.22 -35.60
C SER A 93 6.17 -7.26 -36.80
N GLU A 94 7.11 -6.32 -36.89
CA GLU A 94 7.24 -5.43 -38.04
C GLU A 94 7.87 -6.15 -39.24
N CYS A 95 8.84 -7.05 -39.00
CA CYS A 95 9.59 -7.73 -40.06
C CYS A 95 8.83 -8.82 -40.82
N VAL A 96 7.61 -9.21 -40.39
CA VAL A 96 6.82 -10.27 -41.04
C VAL A 96 5.94 -9.72 -42.18
N ASN A 97 5.76 -8.40 -42.29
CA ASN A 97 4.85 -7.80 -43.28
C ASN A 97 5.51 -7.44 -44.64
N ASP A 98 6.82 -7.66 -44.80
CA ASP A 98 7.56 -7.23 -46.00
C ASP A 98 7.71 -8.33 -47.08
N HIS A 99 7.07 -9.50 -46.90
CA HIS A 99 7.25 -10.66 -47.79
C HIS A 99 6.01 -11.14 -48.55
N GLU A 100 4.86 -10.46 -48.47
CA GLU A 100 3.68 -10.76 -49.30
C GLU A 100 3.31 -9.57 -50.20
N THR A 101 4.22 -9.18 -51.09
CA THR A 101 3.85 -8.46 -52.30
C THR A 101 4.82 -8.84 -53.41
N LEU A 102 4.49 -9.92 -54.11
CA LEU A 102 4.70 -10.15 -55.55
C LEU A 102 4.12 -11.51 -55.95
#